data_AF-A0A939GLR0-F1
#
_entry.id   AF-A0A939GLR0-F1
#
_cell.length_a   1.000
_cell.length_b   1.000
_cell.length_c   1.000
_cell.angle_alpha   90.00
_cell.angle_beta   90.00
_cell.angle_gamma   90.00
#
_symmetry.space_group_name_H-M   'P 1'
#
loop_
_entity.id
_entity.type
_entity.pdbx_description
1 polymer ?
#
loop_
_entity_poly.entity_id
_entity_poly.type
_entity_poly.pdbx_seq_one_letter_code
_entity_poly.pdbx_strand_id
1 'polypeptide(L)' 'MCYNGKWGVLEVDGPFHTAERRVEEQERERIFKKNGIKVVERFDSERCYNNPDEVVQEFFKMIEIGYS' A
#
# COMPACT_ATOMS: atom_id res chain seq x y z
N MET A 1 -3.56 4.01 -5.87
CA MET A 1 -4.77 3.56 -6.60
C MET A 1 -5.98 4.32 -6.07
N CYS A 2 -6.95 4.60 -6.94
CA CYS A 2 -8.23 5.21 -6.57
C CYS A 2 -9.34 4.18 -6.78
N TYR A 3 -10.17 3.96 -5.76
CA TYR A 3 -11.28 2.99 -5.78
C TYR A 3 -12.47 3.57 -5.02
N ASN A 4 -13.63 3.68 -5.67
CA ASN A 4 -14.86 4.29 -5.12
C ASN A 4 -14.62 5.67 -4.45
N GLY A 5 -13.78 6.51 -5.06
CA GLY A 5 -13.42 7.84 -4.56
C GLY A 5 -12.46 7.85 -3.37
N LYS A 6 -11.99 6.68 -2.92
CA LYS A 6 -11.02 6.52 -1.83
C LYS A 6 -9.63 6.25 -2.41
N TRP A 7 -8.60 6.80 -1.75
CA TRP A 7 -7.22 6.68 -2.20
C TRP A 7 -6.44 5.71 -1.31
N GLY A 8 -5.65 4.83 -1.92
CA GLY A 8 -4.69 3.98 -1.23
C GLY A 8 -3.38 3.90 -1.98
N VAL A 9 -2.30 3.57 -1.28
CA VAL A 9 -0.99 3.26 -1.87
C VAL A 9 -0.73 1.76 -1.74
N LEU A 10 -0.47 1.12 -2.86
CA LEU A 10 0.02 -0.25 -2.92
C LEU A 10 1.50 -0.17 -3.27
N GLU A 11 2.36 -0.59 -2.36
CA GLU A 11 3.81 -0.67 -2.56
C GLU A 11 4.18 -2.12 -2.92
N VAL A 12 4.88 -2.32 -4.03
CA VAL A 12 5.39 -3.64 -4.41
C VAL A 12 6.75 -3.82 -3.77
N ASP A 13 6.83 -4.74 -2.81
CA ASP A 13 8.03 -4.99 -2.03
C ASP A 13 8.97 -5.93 -2.79
N GLY A 14 10.19 -5.46 -3.03
CA GLY A 14 11.26 -6.18 -3.68
C GLY A 14 12.55 -6.06 -2.87
N PRO A 15 13.66 -6.70 -3.29
CA PRO A 15 14.89 -6.85 -2.50
C PRO A 15 15.64 -5.54 -2.17
N PHE A 16 15.08 -4.38 -2.52
CA PHE A 16 15.69 -3.05 -2.36
C PHE A 16 15.23 -2.30 -1.10
N HIS A 17 14.38 -2.89 -0.27
CA HIS A 17 13.98 -2.34 1.02
C HIS A 17 14.91 -2.84 2.14
N THR A 18 15.93 -2.05 2.48
CA THR A 18 16.83 -2.34 3.61
C THR A 18 16.29 -1.73 4.90
N ALA A 19 16.64 -2.34 6.05
CA ALA A 19 16.24 -1.87 7.37
C ALA A 19 16.64 -0.40 7.66
N GLU A 20 17.65 0.13 6.95
CA GLU A 20 18.09 1.52 7.06
C GLU A 20 17.04 2.53 6.57
N ARG A 21 16.13 2.13 5.68
CA ARG A 21 15.08 3.01 5.12
C ARG A 21 13.82 3.11 5.97
N ARG A 22 13.76 2.40 7.10
CA ARG A 22 12.58 2.34 7.97
C ARG A 22 12.12 3.72 8.48
N VAL A 23 13.06 4.64 8.71
CA VAL A 23 12.73 6.02 9.16
C VAL A 23 12.04 6.79 8.05
N GLU A 24 12.58 6.76 6.82
CA GLU A 24 12.01 7.42 5.65
C GLU A 24 10.62 6.85 5.30
N GLU A 25 10.44 5.54 5.49
CA GLU A 25 9.16 4.86 5.30
C GLU A 25 8.10 5.33 6.32
N GLN A 26 8.47 5.46 7.59
CA GLN A 26 7.57 6.00 8.62
C GLN A 26 7.19 7.46 8.37
N GLU A 27 8.13 8.29 7.89
CA GLU A 27 7.84 9.68 7.54
C GLU A 27 6.90 9.77 6.33
N ARG A 28 7.13 8.94 5.31
CA ARG A 28 6.26 8.84 4.13
C ARG A 28 4.84 8.43 4.50
N GLU A 29 4.66 7.41 5.34
CA GLU A 29 3.34 7.01 5.83
C GLU A 29 2.63 8.13 6.60
N ARG A 30 3.35 8.88 7.43
CA ARG A 30 2.77 10.04 8.14
C ARG A 30 2.31 11.11 7.18
N ILE A 31 3.07 11.38 6.12
CA ILE A 31 2.70 12.36 5.09
C ILE A 31 1.43 11.90 4.36
N PHE A 32 1.34 10.62 3.98
CA PHE A 32 0.13 10.08 3.34
C PHE A 32 -1.10 10.21 4.22
N LYS A 33 -0.99 9.84 5.50
CA LYS A 33 -2.10 9.97 6.46
C LYS A 33 -2.55 11.43 6.64
N LYS A 34 -1.62 12.39 6.71
CA LYS A 34 -1.95 13.83 6.78
C LYS A 34 -2.70 14.33 5.54
N ASN A 35 -2.46 13.73 4.38
CA ASN A 35 -3.13 14.09 3.12
C ASN A 35 -4.40 13.26 2.86
N GLY A 36 -4.91 12.53 3.87
CA GLY A 36 -6.16 11.78 3.77
C GLY A 36 -6.05 10.41 3.10
N ILE A 37 -4.84 9.96 2.78
CA ILE A 37 -4.56 8.59 2.34
C ILE A 37 -4.41 7.71 3.58
N LYS A 38 -5.38 6.84 3.82
CA LYS A 38 -5.43 6.03 5.05
C LYS A 38 -4.81 4.64 4.89
N VAL A 39 -4.76 4.14 3.66
CA VAL A 39 -4.34 2.77 3.36
C VAL A 39 -3.06 2.81 2.54
N VAL A 40 -1.99 2.27 3.12
CA VAL A 40 -0.66 2.17 2.53
C VAL A 40 -0.18 0.77 2.87
N GLU A 41 -0.19 -0.13 1.90
CA GLU A 41 0.06 -1.57 2.13
C GLU A 41 1.10 -2.11 1.18
N ARG A 42 1.91 -3.04 1.69
CA ARG A 42 3.01 -3.67 0.96
C ARG A 42 2.61 -5.08 0.52
N PHE A 43 2.93 -5.39 -0.73
CA PHE A 43 2.72 -6.70 -1.30
C PHE A 43 4.02 -7.21 -1.89
N ASP A 44 4.34 -8.47 -1.63
CA ASP A 44 5.51 -9.14 -2.19
C ASP A 44 5.50 -9.11 -3.74
N SER A 45 6.66 -8.84 -4.31
CA SER A 45 6.84 -8.70 -5.77
C SER A 45 6.51 -9.97 -6.56
N GLU A 46 6.82 -11.16 -6.03
CA GLU A 46 6.49 -12.44 -6.69
C GLU A 46 4.97 -12.63 -6.72
N ARG A 47 4.28 -12.32 -5.62
CA ARG A 47 2.81 -12.37 -5.56
C ARG A 47 2.15 -11.35 -6.49
N CYS A 48 2.69 -10.14 -6.58
CA CYS A 48 2.21 -9.12 -7.53
C CYS A 48 2.38 -9.57 -8.98
N TYR A 49 3.44 -10.31 -9.29
CA TYR A 49 3.72 -10.82 -10.63
C TYR A 49 2.86 -12.03 -10.99
N ASN A 50 2.75 -13.01 -10.08
CA ASN A 50 2.08 -14.28 -10.33
C ASN A 50 0.56 -14.22 -10.10
N ASN A 51 0.07 -13.38 -9.18
CA ASN A 51 -1.33 -13.30 -8.76
C ASN A 51 -1.84 -11.84 -8.68
N PRO A 52 -1.70 -11.03 -9.76
CA PRO A 52 -2.01 -9.60 -9.72
C PRO A 52 -3.47 -9.31 -9.35
N ASP A 53 -4.42 -10.08 -9.88
CA ASP A 53 -5.85 -9.89 -9.61
C ASP A 53 -6.17 -10.10 -8.13
N GLU A 54 -5.63 -11.14 -7.52
CA GLU A 54 -5.84 -11.43 -6.09
C GLU A 54 -5.28 -10.30 -5.21
N VAL A 55 -4.08 -9.81 -5.54
CA VAL A 55 -3.45 -8.67 -4.86
C VAL A 55 -4.32 -7.42 -4.94
N VAL A 56 -4.83 -7.10 -6.12
CA VAL A 56 -5.70 -5.93 -6.31
C VAL A 56 -7.02 -6.08 -5.55
N GLN A 57 -7.65 -7.26 -5.57
CA GLN A 57 -8.90 -7.51 -4.85
C GLN A 57 -8.71 -7.45 -3.33
N GLU A 58 -7.60 -7.99 -2.82
CA GLU A 58 -7.22 -7.86 -1.41
C GLU A 58 -7.04 -6.39 -1.02
N PHE A 59 -6.32 -5.63 -1.85
CA PHE A 59 -6.09 -4.21 -1.60
C PHE A 59 -7.36 -3.37 -1.61
N PHE A 60 -8.31 -3.66 -2.51
CA PHE A 60 -9.61 -2.98 -2.50
C PHE A 60 -10.41 -3.24 -1.21
N LYS A 61 -10.38 -4.46 -0.66
CA LYS A 61 -10.99 -4.76 0.64
C LYS A 61 -10.33 -3.94 1.77
N MET A 62 -9.02 -3.78 1.73
CA MET A 62 -8.30 -2.93 2.69
C MET A 62 -8.71 -1.46 2.57
N ILE A 63 -8.89 -0.93 1.35
CA ILE A 63 -9.45 0.42 1.13
C ILE A 63 -10.86 0.54 1.71
N GLU A 64 -11.72 -0.46 1.53
CA GLU A 64 -13.07 -0.43 2.09
C GLU A 64 -13.03 -0.36 3.62
N ILE A 65 -12.24 -1.21 4.27
CA ILE A 65 -12.07 -1.24 5.72
C ILE A 65 -11.45 0.06 6.26
N GLY A 66 -10.35 0.53 5.66
CA GLY A 66 -9.62 1.71 6.16
C GLY A 66 -10.36 3.04 6.02
N TYR A 67 -11.43 3.07 5.23
CA TYR A 67 -12.32 4.22 5.05
C TYR A 67 -13.77 3.95 5.50
N SER A 68 -14.00 2.86 6.22
CA SER A 68 -15.23 2.66 7.00
C SER A 68 -15.16 3.51 8.28
#